data_AF-A0A2E7Q4M6-F1
#
_entry.id   AF-A0A2E7Q4M6-F1
#
_cell.length_a   1.000
_cell.length_b   1.000
_cell.length_c   1.000
_cell.angle_alpha   90.00
_cell.angle_beta   90.00
_cell.angle_gamma   90.00
#
_symmetry.space_group_name_H-M   'P 1'
#
loop_
_entity.id
_entity.type
_entity.pdbx_description
1 polymer ?
#
loop_
_entity_poly.entity_id
_entity_poly.type
_entity_poly.pdbx_seq_one_letter_code
_entity_poly.pdbx_strand_id
1 'polypeptide(L)' 'MKRRRDRLSTHNERVKLFAGFFNTLGLGFLGVALLRPLVEGRVVSDPFLVVWIATGLALHGAAHYILRYLEREVGDDGL' A
#
# COMPACT_ATOMS: atom_id res chain seq x y z
N MET A 1 25.83 3.51 20.65
CA MET A 1 24.41 3.74 20.27
C MET A 1 24.12 3.68 18.76
N LYS A 2 25.08 3.91 17.83
CA LYS A 2 24.87 3.85 16.36
C LYS A 2 24.23 2.55 15.82
N ARG A 3 24.72 1.36 16.23
CA ARG A 3 24.27 0.07 15.69
C ARG A 3 22.77 -0.24 15.89
N ARG A 4 22.14 0.27 16.95
CA ARG A 4 20.69 0.07 17.19
C ARG A 4 19.85 0.93 16.24
N ARG A 5 20.22 2.20 16.11
CA ARG A 5 19.62 3.16 15.18
C ARG A 5 19.70 2.68 13.72
N ASP A 6 20.86 2.17 13.32
CA ASP A 6 21.07 1.67 11.96
C ASP A 6 20.16 0.47 11.64
N ARG A 7 19.94 -0.43 12.61
CA ARG A 7 19.03 -1.58 12.45
C ARG A 7 17.55 -1.16 12.33
N LEU A 8 17.12 -0.18 13.14
CA LEU A 8 15.76 0.37 13.09
C LEU A 8 15.50 1.06 11.75
N SER A 9 16.46 1.85 11.27
CA SER A 9 16.39 2.51 9.97
C SER A 9 16.22 1.50 8.83
N THR A 10 17.04 0.44 8.80
CA THR A 10 16.92 -0.62 7.78
C THR A 10 15.58 -1.36 7.84
N HIS A 11 15.05 -1.61 9.03
CA HIS A 11 13.72 -2.22 9.18
C HIS A 11 12.63 -1.31 8.58
N ASN A 12 12.62 -0.04 8.96
CA ASN A 12 11.65 0.94 8.50
C ASN A 12 11.70 1.16 6.99
N GLU A 13 12.90 1.15 6.40
CA GLU A 13 13.08 1.25 4.95
C GLU A 13 12.41 0.07 4.23
N ARG A 14 12.61 -1.16 4.72
CA ARG A 14 11.96 -2.36 4.16
C ARG A 14 10.44 -2.27 4.29
N VAL A 15 9.93 -1.91 5.46
CA VAL A 15 8.48 -1.74 5.69
C VAL A 15 7.89 -0.72 4.73
N LYS A 16 8.56 0.42 4.53
CA LYS A 16 8.14 1.46 3.57
C LYS A 16 8.16 0.96 2.13
N LEU A 17 9.19 0.22 1.72
CA LEU A 17 9.28 -0.35 0.38
C LEU A 17 8.14 -1.36 0.12
N PHE A 18 7.87 -2.24 1.08
CA PHE A 18 6.76 -3.19 0.96
C PHE A 18 5.41 -2.46 0.91
N ALA A 19 5.14 -1.54 1.84
CA ALA A 19 3.91 -0.76 1.81
C ALA A 19 3.73 0.00 0.49
N GLY A 20 4.78 0.65 0.00
CA GLY A 20 4.76 1.37 -1.28
C GLY A 20 4.48 0.47 -2.47
N PHE A 21 5.02 -0.75 -2.47
CA PHE A 21 4.76 -1.77 -3.48
C PHE A 21 3.28 -2.20 -3.51
N PHE A 22 2.73 -2.60 -2.35
CA PHE A 22 1.32 -3.00 -2.24
C PHE A 22 0.37 -1.85 -2.60
N ASN A 23 0.70 -0.62 -2.20
CA ASN A 23 -0.09 0.55 -2.55
C ASN A 23 -0.10 0.80 -4.07
N THR A 24 1.07 0.76 -4.71
CA THR A 24 1.20 0.98 -6.15
C THR A 24 0.47 -0.11 -6.94
N LEU A 25 0.58 -1.37 -6.51
CA LEU A 25 -0.22 -2.46 -7.08
C LEU A 25 -1.71 -2.17 -6.92
N GLY A 26 -2.18 -1.86 -5.70
CA GLY A 26 -3.59 -1.56 -5.45
C GLY A 26 -4.14 -0.45 -6.35
N LEU A 27 -3.37 0.62 -6.53
CA LEU A 27 -3.70 1.71 -7.46
C LEU A 27 -3.72 1.25 -8.93
N GLY A 28 -2.84 0.33 -9.34
CA GLY A 28 -2.86 -0.28 -10.66
C GLY A 28 -4.16 -1.05 -10.93
N PHE A 29 -4.60 -1.88 -9.98
CA PHE A 29 -5.88 -2.61 -10.07
C PHE A 29 -7.08 -1.65 -10.13
N LEU A 30 -7.10 -0.63 -9.27
CA LEU A 30 -8.14 0.42 -9.31
C LEU A 30 -8.12 1.22 -10.61
N GLY A 31 -6.94 1.53 -11.12
CA GLY A 31 -6.74 2.20 -12.40
C GLY A 31 -7.34 1.40 -13.55
N VAL A 32 -7.05 0.10 -13.65
CA VAL A 32 -7.64 -0.78 -14.67
C VAL A 32 -9.17 -0.84 -14.55
N ALA A 33 -9.69 -0.94 -13.32
CA ALA A 33 -11.13 -0.96 -13.08
C ALA A 33 -11.85 0.31 -13.58
N LEU A 34 -11.19 1.47 -13.53
CA LEU A 34 -11.73 2.74 -14.00
C LEU A 34 -11.48 2.98 -15.50
N LEU A 35 -10.28 2.64 -15.99
CA LEU A 35 -9.89 2.89 -17.37
C LEU A 35 -10.61 1.97 -18.35
N ARG A 36 -10.84 0.70 -17.98
CA ARG A 36 -11.50 -0.28 -18.86
C ARG A 36 -12.90 0.17 -19.32
N PRO A 37 -13.85 0.52 -18.44
CA PRO A 37 -15.17 1.01 -18.89
C PRO A 37 -15.08 2.36 -19.63
N LEU A 38 -14.09 3.20 -19.27
CA LEU A 38 -13.86 4.47 -19.95
C LEU A 38 -13.43 4.27 -21.41
N VAL A 39 -12.57 3.28 -21.69
CA VAL A 39 -12.11 2.93 -23.03
C VAL A 39 -13.19 2.17 -23.82
N GLU A 40 -13.92 1.27 -23.18
CA GLU A 40 -14.97 0.47 -23.82
C GLU A 40 -16.26 1.27 -24.09
N GLY A 41 -16.41 2.46 -23.49
CA GLY A 41 -17.56 3.36 -23.68
C GLY A 41 -18.86 2.81 -23.13
N ARG A 42 -18.80 1.76 -22.32
CA ARG A 42 -19.95 1.08 -21.72
C ARG A 42 -19.62 0.81 -20.26
N VAL A 43 -20.52 1.19 -19.37
CA VAL A 43 -20.50 0.69 -18.00
C VAL A 43 -21.06 -0.72 -18.08
N VAL A 44 -20.22 -1.67 -18.48
CA VAL A 44 -20.56 -3.08 -18.39
C VAL A 44 -20.68 -3.37 -16.90
N SER A 45 -21.85 -3.80 -16.46
CA SER A 45 -22.05 -4.42 -15.15
C SER A 45 -21.34 -5.78 -15.15
N ASP A 46 -20.02 -5.74 -15.28
CA ASP A 46 -19.11 -6.86 -15.34
C ASP A 46 -18.77 -7.25 -13.90
N PRO A 47 -19.15 -8.45 -13.45
CA PRO A 47 -18.76 -8.95 -12.13
C PRO A 47 -17.25 -8.88 -11.90
N PHE A 48 -16.43 -8.95 -12.96
CA PHE A 48 -14.98 -8.80 -12.84
C PHE A 48 -14.55 -7.40 -12.41
N LEU A 49 -15.30 -6.34 -12.74
CA LEU A 49 -14.99 -4.98 -12.30
C LEU A 49 -15.02 -4.87 -10.77
N VAL A 50 -15.99 -5.54 -10.14
CA VAL A 50 -16.05 -5.66 -8.67
C VAL A 50 -14.82 -6.37 -8.11
N VAL A 51 -14.35 -7.43 -8.78
CA VAL A 51 -13.13 -8.15 -8.38
C VAL A 51 -11.89 -7.27 -8.49
N TRP A 52 -11.76 -6.48 -9.56
CA TRP A 52 -10.64 -5.54 -9.73
C TRP A 52 -10.64 -4.46 -8.62
N ILE A 53 -11.80 -3.87 -8.34
CA ILE A 53 -11.94 -2.87 -7.27
C ILE A 53 -11.64 -3.48 -5.90
N ALA A 54 -12.25 -4.64 -5.59
CA ALA A 54 -12.06 -5.31 -4.31
C ALA A 54 -10.60 -5.71 -4.09
N THR A 55 -9.93 -6.22 -5.13
CA THR A 55 -8.50 -6.57 -5.08
C THR A 55 -7.64 -5.33 -4.88
N GLY A 56 -7.91 -4.26 -5.62
CA GLY A 56 -7.17 -3.00 -5.48
C GLY A 56 -7.32 -2.40 -4.08
N LEU A 57 -8.53 -2.41 -3.53
CA LEU A 57 -8.81 -1.93 -2.18
C LEU A 57 -8.17 -2.82 -1.11
N ALA A 58 -8.19 -4.14 -1.28
CA ALA A 58 -7.53 -5.08 -0.38
C ALA A 58 -6.00 -4.85 -0.37
N LEU A 59 -5.38 -4.63 -1.52
CA LEU A 59 -3.94 -4.33 -1.63
C LEU A 59 -3.59 -2.96 -1.04
N HIS A 60 -4.44 -1.95 -1.27
CA HIS A 60 -4.28 -0.63 -0.65
C HIS A 60 -4.41 -0.73 0.88
N GLY A 61 -5.39 -1.48 1.38
CA GLY A 61 -5.55 -1.76 2.81
C GLY A 61 -4.37 -2.54 3.40
N ALA A 62 -3.84 -3.53 2.67
CA ALA A 62 -2.64 -4.27 3.06
C ALA A 62 -1.41 -3.34 3.17
N ALA A 63 -1.28 -2.35 2.28
CA ALA A 63 -0.22 -1.35 2.39
C ALA A 63 -0.30 -0.55 3.70
N HIS A 64 -1.50 -0.08 4.08
CA HIS A 64 -1.72 0.60 5.35
C HIS A 64 -1.47 -0.32 6.55
N TYR A 65 -1.85 -1.60 6.44
CA TYR A 65 -1.55 -2.60 7.46
C TYR A 65 -0.04 -2.79 7.64
N ILE A 66 0.73 -2.86 6.55
CA ILE A 66 2.19 -2.99 6.59
C ILE A 66 2.82 -1.74 7.24
N LEU A 67 2.30 -0.54 6.97
CA LEU A 67 2.79 0.68 7.60
C LEU A 67 2.61 0.69 9.13
N ARG A 68 1.69 -0.11 9.69
CA ARG A 68 1.55 -0.25 11.16
C ARG A 68 2.81 -0.80 11.83
N TYR A 69 3.65 -1.51 11.08
CA TYR A 69 4.90 -2.07 11.59
C TYR A 69 6.08 -1.08 11.57
N LEU A 70 5.85 0.19 11.21
CA LEU A 70 6.86 1.23 11.36
C LEU A 70 7.21 1.44 12.83
N GLU A 71 8.42 1.06 13.21
CA GLU A 71 8.96 1.32 14.54
C GLU A 71 9.46 2.77 14.59
N ARG A 72 8.90 3.58 15.48
CA ARG A 72 9.45 4.90 15.77
C ARG A 72 10.61 4.73 16.72
N GLU A 73 11.75 5.37 16.43
CA GLU A 73 12.72 5.65 17.47
C GLU A 73 11.96 6.43 18.54
N VAL A 74 11.85 5.88 19.75
CA VAL A 74 11.38 6.63 20.91
C VAL A 74 12.39 7.76 21.05
N GLY A 75 12.00 8.93 20.54
CA GLY A 75 12.63 10.18 20.85
C GLY A 75 12.67 10.27 22.36
N ASP A 76 13.85 10.62 22.85
CA ASP A 76 14.12 11.09 24.18
C ASP A 76 13.34 12.41 24.40
N ASP A 77 12.01 12.32 24.38
CA ASP A 77 11.04 13.39 24.55
C ASP A 77 10.28 13.15 25.86
N GLY A 78 10.95 12.48 26.81
CA GLY A 78 10.38 11.96 28.05
C GLY A 78 10.91 12.59 29.33
N LEU A 79 11.95 13.44 29.28
CA LEU A 79 12.40 14.37 30.33
C LEU A 79 13.21 15.52 29.74
#